data_AF-A0A507ZRT6-F1
#
_entry.id   AF-A0A507ZRT6-F1
#
_cell.length_a   1.000
_cell.length_b   1.000
_cell.length_c   1.000
_cell.angle_alpha   90.00
_cell.angle_beta   90.00
_cell.angle_gamma   90.00
#
_symmetry.space_group_name_H-M   'P 1'
#
loop_
_entity.id
_entity.type
_entity.pdbx_description
1 polymer ?
#
loop_
_entity_poly.entity_id
_entity_poly.type
_entity_poly.pdbx_seq_one_letter_code
_entity_poly.pdbx_strand_id
1 'polypeptide(L)'
;MTYSRLSHAYPTHAMYSDVREAILEVQGNLQAPDALIAGSFLTAMSIASQGDVDVELPTGQVRPVSLSILTVADSGERKTATDNIVCAPIYDHDARMAQEHASALLEYHADLRLWEAKDSSIQRKIGKALTDYEQASEQQLREELISHEACKPIRPAKARIVHQNITERPLIEAMQGDGKSIAILSDEGEIVLKGGAMRTFGTLNKAWDGPKTLPLDRVDDNVEVRNPRLTISMMVQEKVFSAFMDKRGHAARGSGHLARYLVAYPPSTQGFRFTSLDQPIWERLPRFHSRVSELLEASHARRASGDHTRRALSFTAEAKELWVQTQNTMEPRLRDGGDLVSVRDFASKSMEIAGRVAAILHHFSAQEGVLITMETLHRALDIVGWHFQEFVRLFGDSNDEPEQHRDVRALAMYLWRRYWTAGYTAAVRNEVRKCGPIRDQRRFELALHQLWMEGSVQVMHENAVRGKGRLWIHLNPTVFSQVTAG
;
A
#
# COMPACT_ATOMS: atom_id res chain seq x y z
N MET A 1 0.63 6.76 -19.86
CA MET A 1 1.53 7.83 -19.35
C MET A 1 2.93 7.25 -19.35
N THR A 2 3.90 7.87 -20.02
CA THR A 2 5.30 7.45 -19.93
C THR A 2 5.91 8.24 -18.78
N TYR A 3 6.04 7.62 -17.62
CA TYR A 3 6.58 8.29 -16.44
C TYR A 3 8.10 8.42 -16.59
N SER A 4 8.65 9.64 -16.68
CA SER A 4 10.10 9.84 -16.54
C SER A 4 10.51 9.35 -15.14
N ARG A 5 11.51 8.48 -15.00
CA ARG A 5 11.85 7.85 -13.71
C ARG A 5 12.78 8.76 -12.90
N LEU A 6 12.66 8.77 -11.56
CA LEU A 6 13.61 9.49 -10.71
C LEU A 6 15.02 8.91 -10.90
N SER A 7 16.00 9.79 -11.11
CA SER A 7 17.42 9.45 -11.24
C SER A 7 18.17 9.41 -9.90
N HIS A 8 17.49 9.70 -8.79
CA HIS A 8 18.11 9.76 -7.46
C HIS A 8 17.98 8.42 -6.74
N ALA A 9 19.11 7.88 -6.29
CA ALA A 9 19.16 6.65 -5.50
C ALA A 9 18.33 6.77 -4.21
N TYR A 10 17.78 5.65 -3.77
CA TYR A 10 17.03 5.58 -2.52
C TYR A 10 17.94 5.92 -1.32
N PRO A 11 17.47 6.66 -0.30
CA PRO A 11 18.29 7.10 0.84
C PRO A 11 18.55 5.97 1.85
N THR A 12 19.17 4.88 1.43
CA THR A 12 19.51 3.72 2.28
C THR A 12 20.41 4.11 3.47
N HIS A 13 21.19 5.18 3.34
CA HIS A 13 22.02 5.72 4.42
C HIS A 13 21.22 6.25 5.62
N ALA A 14 19.95 6.62 5.41
CA ALA A 14 19.06 7.09 6.47
C ALA A 14 18.66 5.96 7.43
N MET A 15 18.69 4.69 6.99
CA MET A 15 18.46 3.54 7.85
C MET A 15 19.58 3.38 8.89
N TYR A 16 19.26 2.88 10.08
CA TYR A 16 20.25 2.47 11.08
C TYR A 16 21.08 1.29 10.55
N SER A 17 22.30 1.11 11.10
CA SER A 17 23.35 0.24 10.54
C SER A 17 22.86 -1.18 10.23
N ASP A 18 22.18 -1.84 11.16
CA ASP A 18 21.77 -3.24 10.98
C ASP A 18 20.77 -3.41 9.83
N VAL A 19 19.81 -2.50 9.73
CA VAL A 19 18.82 -2.48 8.64
C VAL A 19 19.49 -2.08 7.33
N ARG A 20 20.36 -1.06 7.36
CA ARG A 20 21.10 -0.57 6.20
C ARG A 20 21.97 -1.67 5.59
N GLU A 21 22.73 -2.38 6.42
CA GLU A 21 23.61 -3.47 5.97
C GLU A 21 22.80 -4.63 5.38
N ALA A 22 21.66 -4.98 5.98
CA ALA A 22 20.76 -5.99 5.43
C ALA A 22 20.14 -5.56 4.08
N ILE A 23 19.75 -4.29 3.92
CA ILE A 23 19.28 -3.76 2.63
C ILE A 23 20.38 -3.86 1.57
N LEU A 24 21.60 -3.45 1.89
CA LEU A 24 22.73 -3.50 0.95
C LEU A 24 23.10 -4.94 0.58
N GLU A 25 23.04 -5.89 1.52
CA GLU A 25 23.24 -7.31 1.25
C GLU A 25 22.16 -7.87 0.30
N VAL A 26 20.88 -7.60 0.58
CA VAL A 26 19.78 -7.99 -0.32
C VAL A 26 19.91 -7.33 -1.69
N GLN A 27 20.34 -6.06 -1.74
CA GLN A 27 20.58 -5.35 -3.00
C GLN A 27 21.74 -5.94 -3.79
N GLY A 28 22.83 -6.33 -3.13
CA GLY A 28 23.96 -7.00 -3.78
C GLY A 28 23.58 -8.36 -4.36
N ASN A 29 22.87 -9.18 -3.58
CA ASN A 29 22.50 -10.54 -3.96
C ASN A 29 21.35 -10.58 -4.97
N LEU A 30 20.29 -9.78 -4.74
CA LEU A 30 19.11 -9.75 -5.60
C LEU A 30 19.23 -8.72 -6.72
N GLN A 31 20.12 -7.74 -6.69
CA GLN A 31 20.23 -6.73 -7.76
C GLN A 31 18.88 -6.15 -8.20
N ALA A 32 17.89 -6.12 -7.31
CA ALA A 32 16.57 -5.56 -7.55
C ALA A 32 16.65 -4.03 -7.34
N PRO A 33 15.68 -3.26 -7.85
CA PRO A 33 15.65 -1.82 -7.61
C PRO A 33 15.72 -1.49 -6.11
N ASP A 34 16.51 -0.49 -5.76
CA ASP A 34 16.79 -0.08 -4.39
C ASP A 34 15.52 0.28 -3.59
N ALA A 35 14.65 1.11 -4.17
CA ALA A 35 13.40 1.52 -3.53
C ALA A 35 12.40 0.37 -3.36
N LEU A 36 12.46 -0.65 -4.22
CA LEU A 36 11.65 -1.87 -4.08
C LEU A 36 12.11 -2.66 -2.85
N ILE A 37 13.43 -2.84 -2.71
CA ILE A 37 14.01 -3.53 -1.55
C ILE A 37 13.70 -2.76 -0.27
N ALA A 38 14.01 -1.46 -0.24
CA ALA A 38 13.76 -0.64 0.94
C ALA A 38 12.28 -0.58 1.32
N GLY A 39 11.37 -0.58 0.34
CA GLY A 39 9.93 -0.70 0.57
C GLY A 39 9.53 -2.00 1.28
N SER A 40 10.12 -3.14 0.91
CA SER A 40 9.92 -4.41 1.62
C SER A 40 10.45 -4.37 3.06
N PHE A 41 11.62 -3.77 3.29
CA PHE A 41 12.16 -3.61 4.65
C PHE A 41 11.26 -2.71 5.51
N LEU A 42 10.85 -1.55 5.01
CA LEU A 42 9.89 -0.66 5.71
C LEU A 42 8.57 -1.37 6.01
N THR A 43 8.10 -2.20 5.09
CA THR A 43 6.90 -3.02 5.28
C THR A 43 7.07 -3.97 6.46
N ALA A 44 8.14 -4.76 6.47
CA ALA A 44 8.41 -5.72 7.54
C ALA A 44 8.59 -5.04 8.91
N MET A 45 9.32 -3.91 8.93
CA MET A 45 9.51 -3.10 10.14
C MET A 45 8.19 -2.51 10.66
N SER A 46 7.32 -2.02 9.77
CA SER A 46 5.98 -1.52 10.11
C SER A 46 5.11 -2.62 10.72
N ILE A 47 5.10 -3.81 10.12
CA ILE A 47 4.33 -4.97 10.60
C ILE A 47 4.82 -5.40 11.98
N ALA A 48 6.14 -5.49 12.18
CA ALA A 48 6.73 -5.86 13.46
C ALA A 48 6.46 -4.82 14.57
N SER A 49 6.39 -3.53 14.22
CA SER A 49 6.29 -2.43 15.20
C SER A 49 4.86 -2.04 15.56
N GLN A 50 3.90 -2.15 14.64
CA GLN A 50 2.53 -1.62 14.83
C GLN A 50 1.74 -2.31 15.95
N GLY A 51 2.18 -3.50 16.37
CA GLY A 51 1.64 -4.20 17.52
C GLY A 51 2.02 -3.55 18.85
N ASP A 52 3.17 -2.87 18.91
CA ASP A 52 3.91 -2.54 20.14
C ASP A 52 4.00 -1.06 20.46
N VAL A 53 4.03 -0.21 19.43
CA VAL A 53 4.22 1.23 19.59
C VAL A 53 3.20 2.04 18.80
N ASP A 54 2.89 3.21 19.34
CA ASP A 54 2.20 4.30 18.66
C ASP A 54 3.12 5.54 18.70
N VAL A 55 2.86 6.54 17.84
CA VAL A 55 3.59 7.81 17.84
C VAL A 55 2.69 8.95 18.29
N GLU A 56 3.15 9.75 19.24
CA GLU A 56 2.54 11.02 19.62
C GLU A 56 3.20 12.15 18.82
N LEU A 57 2.48 12.68 17.83
CA LEU A 57 2.97 13.79 17.01
C LEU A 57 3.12 15.06 17.85
N PRO A 58 3.96 16.04 17.44
CA PRO A 58 4.08 17.32 18.13
C PRO A 58 2.76 18.11 18.26
N THR A 59 1.76 17.77 17.46
CA THR A 59 0.39 18.30 17.55
C THR A 59 -0.46 17.69 18.67
N GLY A 60 0.08 16.73 19.43
CA GLY A 60 -0.59 15.98 20.51
C GLY A 60 -1.43 14.80 20.03
N GLN A 61 -1.50 14.54 18.72
CA GLN A 61 -2.24 13.42 18.17
C GLN A 61 -1.44 12.12 18.27
N VAL A 62 -2.05 11.09 18.87
CA VAL A 62 -1.49 9.73 18.87
C VAL A 62 -1.94 8.97 17.63
N ARG A 63 -0.99 8.40 16.91
CA ARG A 63 -1.20 7.69 15.64
C ARG A 63 -0.54 6.31 15.67
N PRO A 64 -1.14 5.30 15.03
CA PRO A 64 -0.45 4.04 14.75
C PRO A 64 0.83 4.28 13.97
N VAL A 65 1.81 3.40 14.12
CA VAL A 65 2.99 3.42 13.25
C VAL A 65 2.77 2.72 11.90
N SER A 66 1.59 2.14 11.66
CA SER A 66 1.26 1.44 10.41
C SER A 66 1.51 2.30 9.16
N LEU A 67 2.14 1.70 8.15
CA LEU A 67 2.45 2.33 6.85
C LEU A 67 1.60 1.78 5.70
N SER A 68 1.44 2.60 4.66
CA SER A 68 0.96 2.15 3.35
C SER A 68 2.07 2.36 2.33
N ILE A 69 2.44 1.32 1.58
CA ILE A 69 3.57 1.32 0.65
C ILE A 69 3.07 0.78 -0.70
N LEU A 70 3.40 1.49 -1.78
CA LEU A 70 3.03 1.12 -3.14
C LEU A 70 4.25 1.17 -4.03
N THR A 71 4.70 0.02 -4.52
CA THR A 71 5.84 -0.07 -5.43
C THR A 71 5.38 -0.44 -6.83
N VAL A 72 5.68 0.39 -7.83
CA VAL A 72 5.47 0.08 -9.24
C VAL A 72 6.74 -0.55 -9.80
N ALA A 73 6.66 -1.81 -10.21
CA ALA A 73 7.77 -2.54 -10.81
C ALA A 73 7.25 -3.66 -11.73
N ASP A 74 7.89 -3.81 -12.89
CA ASP A 74 7.48 -4.75 -13.94
C ASP A 74 7.75 -6.21 -13.59
N SER A 75 7.24 -7.11 -14.43
CA SER A 75 7.53 -8.54 -14.31
C SER A 75 9.03 -8.79 -14.45
N GLY A 76 9.59 -9.65 -13.60
CA GLY A 76 11.02 -9.95 -13.58
C GLY A 76 11.88 -8.95 -12.78
N GLU A 77 11.29 -7.93 -12.13
CA GLU A 77 12.02 -7.00 -11.23
C GLU A 77 12.39 -7.61 -9.87
N ARG A 78 12.25 -8.93 -9.71
CA ARG A 78 12.51 -9.69 -8.47
C ARG A 78 11.63 -9.27 -7.28
N LYS A 79 10.44 -8.68 -7.54
CA LYS A 79 9.39 -8.37 -6.54
C LYS A 79 9.14 -9.51 -5.55
N THR A 80 8.69 -10.66 -6.07
CA THR A 80 8.38 -11.87 -5.29
C THR A 80 9.59 -12.40 -4.53
N ALA A 81 10.78 -12.37 -5.14
CA ALA A 81 12.00 -12.84 -4.51
C ALA A 81 12.38 -11.96 -3.31
N THR A 82 12.31 -10.63 -3.48
CA THR A 82 12.56 -9.67 -2.41
C THR A 82 11.54 -9.80 -1.28
N ASP A 83 10.24 -9.87 -1.61
CA ASP A 83 9.17 -10.03 -0.63
C ASP A 83 9.34 -11.32 0.19
N ASN A 84 9.51 -12.46 -0.49
CA ASN A 84 9.67 -13.76 0.18
C ASN A 84 10.88 -13.79 1.12
N ILE A 85 12.00 -13.20 0.71
CA ILE A 85 13.23 -13.22 1.51
C ILE A 85 13.13 -12.26 2.70
N VAL A 86 12.69 -11.02 2.49
CA VAL A 86 12.66 -9.99 3.56
C VAL A 86 11.52 -10.23 4.55
N CYS A 87 10.37 -10.71 4.08
CA CYS A 87 9.18 -10.97 4.90
C CYS A 87 9.11 -12.41 5.43
N ALA A 88 10.11 -13.27 5.15
CA ALA A 88 10.20 -14.65 5.65
C ALA A 88 9.79 -14.82 7.14
N PRO A 89 10.35 -14.05 8.10
CA PRO A 89 9.98 -14.21 9.52
C PRO A 89 8.49 -13.92 9.81
N ILE A 90 7.83 -13.10 9.00
CA ILE A 90 6.39 -12.80 9.13
C ILE A 90 5.58 -13.99 8.63
N TYR A 91 5.97 -14.57 7.49
CA TYR A 91 5.34 -15.76 6.95
C TYR A 91 5.49 -16.97 7.87
N ASP A 92 6.68 -17.15 8.45
CA ASP A 92 6.96 -18.21 9.42
C ASP A 92 6.14 -18.04 10.69
N HIS A 93 5.97 -16.79 11.17
CA HIS A 93 5.09 -16.49 12.29
C HIS A 93 3.63 -16.87 11.98
N ASP A 94 3.09 -16.46 10.83
CA ASP A 94 1.73 -16.80 10.41
C ASP A 94 1.52 -18.32 10.26
N ALA A 95 2.52 -19.04 9.76
CA ALA A 95 2.49 -20.49 9.63
C ALA A 95 2.44 -21.18 11.01
N ARG A 96 3.27 -20.74 11.96
CA ARG A 96 3.26 -21.24 13.34
C ARG A 96 1.92 -20.95 14.03
N MET A 97 1.42 -19.73 13.92
CA MET A 97 0.10 -19.34 14.45
C MET A 97 -1.03 -20.18 13.87
N ALA A 98 -0.96 -20.53 12.59
CA ALA A 98 -1.95 -21.40 11.96
C ALA A 98 -1.92 -22.83 12.54
N GLN A 99 -0.72 -23.36 12.83
CA GLN A 99 -0.56 -24.67 13.45
C GLN A 99 -1.10 -24.69 14.89
N GLU A 100 -0.77 -23.68 15.70
CA GLU A 100 -1.28 -23.54 17.07
C GLU A 100 -2.80 -23.40 17.10
N HIS A 101 -3.35 -22.59 16.19
CA HIS A 101 -4.79 -22.43 16.03
C HIS A 101 -5.49 -23.73 15.62
N ALA A 102 -4.87 -24.55 14.75
CA ALA A 102 -5.43 -25.84 14.36
C ALA A 102 -5.54 -26.80 15.56
N SER A 103 -4.52 -26.84 16.43
CA SER A 103 -4.54 -27.62 17.67
C SER A 103 -5.62 -27.11 18.64
N ALA A 104 -5.68 -25.80 18.87
CA ALA A 104 -6.69 -25.18 19.74
C ALA A 104 -8.13 -25.41 19.23
N LEU A 105 -8.34 -25.46 17.90
CA LEU A 105 -9.64 -25.79 17.31
C LEU A 105 -10.09 -27.23 17.59
N LEU A 106 -9.15 -28.18 17.67
CA LEU A 106 -9.48 -29.57 18.02
C LEU A 106 -9.96 -29.67 19.47
N GLU A 107 -9.26 -29.01 20.40
CA GLU A 107 -9.66 -28.90 21.81
C GLU A 107 -11.04 -28.24 21.93
N TYR A 108 -11.22 -27.09 21.28
CA TYR A 108 -12.50 -26.39 21.23
C TYR A 108 -13.65 -27.28 20.72
N HIS A 109 -13.45 -28.05 19.65
CA HIS A 109 -14.50 -28.95 19.15
C HIS A 109 -14.82 -30.09 20.11
N ALA A 110 -13.82 -30.62 20.82
CA ALA A 110 -14.04 -31.64 21.83
C ALA A 110 -14.85 -31.08 23.02
N ASP A 111 -14.44 -29.91 23.52
CA ASP A 111 -15.12 -29.21 24.60
C ASP A 111 -16.54 -28.79 24.21
N LEU A 112 -16.74 -28.34 22.97
CA LEU A 112 -18.05 -27.94 22.47
C LEU A 112 -19.00 -29.14 22.41
N ARG A 113 -18.54 -30.31 21.94
CA ARG A 113 -19.36 -31.53 21.95
C ARG A 113 -19.73 -31.97 23.36
N LEU A 114 -18.78 -31.88 24.31
CA LEU A 114 -19.04 -32.18 25.71
C LEU A 114 -20.07 -31.20 26.30
N TRP A 115 -19.96 -29.92 25.93
CA TRP A 115 -20.90 -28.89 26.30
C TRP A 115 -22.30 -29.18 25.72
N GLU A 116 -22.43 -29.40 24.41
CA GLU A 116 -23.69 -29.72 23.73
C GLU A 116 -24.38 -30.98 24.29
N ALA A 117 -23.60 -31.99 24.69
CA ALA A 117 -24.13 -33.20 25.33
C ALA A 117 -24.73 -32.92 26.72
N LYS A 118 -24.08 -32.05 27.51
CA LYS A 118 -24.59 -31.58 28.81
C LYS A 118 -25.82 -30.69 28.64
N ASP A 119 -25.78 -29.74 27.70
CA ASP A 119 -26.91 -28.87 27.38
C ASP A 119 -28.15 -29.71 27.02
N SER A 120 -27.99 -30.67 26.10
CA SER A 120 -29.06 -31.61 25.74
C SER A 120 -29.63 -32.39 26.94
N SER A 121 -28.79 -32.69 27.95
CA SER A 121 -29.23 -33.35 29.17
C SER A 121 -30.04 -32.41 30.07
N ILE A 122 -29.60 -31.16 30.22
CA ILE A 122 -30.29 -30.12 31.01
C ILE A 122 -31.64 -29.80 30.36
N GLN A 123 -31.69 -29.60 29.03
CA GLN A 123 -32.92 -29.38 28.27
C GLN A 123 -33.95 -30.51 28.48
N ARG A 124 -33.49 -31.78 28.51
CA ARG A 124 -34.38 -32.92 28.82
C ARG A 124 -34.92 -32.89 30.25
N LYS A 125 -34.13 -32.48 31.24
CA LYS A 125 -34.59 -32.33 32.63
C LYS A 125 -35.65 -31.22 32.73
N ILE A 126 -35.41 -30.08 32.07
CA ILE A 126 -36.35 -28.96 32.01
C ILE A 126 -37.68 -29.40 31.39
N GLY A 127 -37.65 -30.10 30.26
CA GLY A 127 -38.88 -30.60 29.60
C GLY A 127 -39.72 -31.52 30.51
N LYS A 128 -39.08 -32.35 31.34
CA LYS A 128 -39.77 -33.19 32.33
C LYS A 128 -40.37 -32.38 33.47
N ALA A 129 -39.57 -31.50 34.08
CA ALA A 129 -40.01 -30.65 35.19
C ALA A 129 -41.23 -29.77 34.83
N LEU A 130 -41.27 -29.24 33.59
CA LEU A 130 -42.41 -28.47 33.09
C LEU A 130 -43.68 -29.31 32.91
N THR A 131 -43.55 -30.62 32.68
CA THR A 131 -44.69 -31.54 32.54
C THR A 131 -45.27 -31.91 33.91
N ASP A 132 -44.42 -32.01 34.94
CA ASP A 132 -44.78 -32.47 36.28
C ASP A 132 -45.21 -31.33 37.24
N TYR A 133 -45.23 -30.06 36.79
CA TYR A 133 -45.65 -28.85 37.54
C TYR A 133 -44.92 -28.61 38.89
N GLU A 134 -43.67 -29.04 39.03
CA GLU A 134 -42.86 -28.81 40.25
C GLU A 134 -42.07 -27.50 40.20
N GLN A 135 -42.61 -26.41 40.78
CA GLN A 135 -41.97 -25.08 40.79
C GLN A 135 -40.57 -25.02 41.44
N ALA A 136 -40.30 -25.82 42.48
CA ALA A 136 -39.00 -25.83 43.14
C ALA A 136 -37.88 -26.42 42.26
N SER A 137 -38.23 -27.28 41.30
CA SER A 137 -37.29 -27.88 40.34
C SER A 137 -36.92 -26.91 39.21
N GLU A 138 -37.83 -26.01 38.83
CA GLU A 138 -37.65 -25.05 37.73
C GLU A 138 -36.54 -24.04 38.04
N GLN A 139 -36.54 -23.48 39.25
CA GLN A 139 -35.52 -22.50 39.67
C GLN A 139 -34.11 -23.12 39.71
N GLN A 140 -33.98 -24.35 40.21
CA GLN A 140 -32.70 -25.07 40.25
C GLN A 140 -32.18 -25.39 38.85
N LEU A 141 -33.06 -25.81 37.94
CA LEU A 141 -32.68 -26.11 36.54
C LEU A 141 -32.31 -24.84 35.76
N ARG A 142 -32.96 -23.71 36.07
CA ARG A 142 -32.58 -22.41 35.53
C ARG A 142 -31.16 -22.01 35.97
N GLU A 143 -30.82 -22.21 37.23
CA GLU A 143 -29.46 -21.95 37.74
C GLU A 143 -28.43 -22.91 37.11
N GLU A 144 -28.78 -24.20 36.95
CA GLU A 144 -27.93 -25.18 36.24
C GLU A 144 -27.69 -24.76 34.78
N LEU A 145 -28.72 -24.27 34.07
CA LEU A 145 -28.61 -23.79 32.69
C LEU A 145 -27.74 -22.53 32.59
N ILE A 146 -27.94 -21.55 33.49
CA ILE A 146 -27.11 -20.33 33.51
C ILE A 146 -25.64 -20.67 33.75
N SER A 147 -25.36 -21.55 34.72
CA SER A 147 -24.01 -22.03 35.01
C SER A 147 -23.40 -22.77 33.81
N HIS A 148 -24.20 -23.59 33.13
CA HIS A 148 -23.76 -24.33 31.96
C HIS A 148 -23.47 -23.43 30.75
N GLU A 149 -24.33 -22.48 30.44
CA GLU A 149 -24.13 -21.48 29.38
C GLU A 149 -22.85 -20.65 29.62
N ALA A 150 -22.54 -20.33 30.88
CA ALA A 150 -21.29 -19.65 31.23
C ALA A 150 -20.04 -20.50 30.96
N CYS A 151 -20.17 -21.83 30.88
CA CYS A 151 -19.09 -22.75 30.52
C CYS A 151 -18.99 -23.04 29.01
N LYS A 152 -19.75 -22.33 28.16
CA LYS A 152 -19.66 -22.55 26.71
C LYS A 152 -18.25 -22.24 26.23
N PRO A 153 -17.56 -23.18 25.58
CA PRO A 153 -16.20 -22.96 25.14
C PRO A 153 -16.18 -21.83 24.10
N ILE A 154 -15.12 -21.02 24.14
CA ILE A 154 -14.94 -19.90 23.22
C ILE A 154 -14.15 -20.38 22.01
N ARG A 155 -14.66 -20.11 20.81
CA ARG A 155 -13.94 -20.45 19.59
C ARG A 155 -12.59 -19.73 19.55
N PRO A 156 -11.45 -20.43 19.43
CA PRO A 156 -10.14 -19.80 19.34
C PRO A 156 -10.10 -18.78 18.20
N ALA A 157 -9.55 -17.60 18.47
CA ALA A 157 -9.39 -16.58 17.44
C ALA A 157 -8.20 -16.91 16.54
N LYS A 158 -8.29 -16.58 15.25
CA LYS A 158 -7.16 -16.72 14.32
C LYS A 158 -6.17 -15.56 14.53
N ALA A 159 -4.91 -15.88 14.78
CA ALA A 159 -3.82 -14.92 14.92
C ALA A 159 -3.02 -14.83 13.62
N ARG A 160 -3.69 -14.41 12.53
CA ARG A 160 -3.05 -14.22 11.22
C ARG A 160 -2.77 -12.74 11.00
N ILE A 161 -1.57 -12.42 10.54
CA ILE A 161 -1.13 -11.06 10.19
C ILE A 161 -1.36 -10.81 8.71
N VAL A 162 -0.93 -11.70 7.81
CA VAL A 162 -0.81 -11.39 6.38
C VAL A 162 -2.04 -11.81 5.58
N HIS A 163 -2.63 -10.85 4.86
CA HIS A 163 -3.76 -11.07 3.97
C HIS A 163 -3.45 -10.58 2.54
N GLN A 164 -3.51 -11.47 1.54
CA GLN A 164 -3.21 -11.12 0.14
C GLN A 164 -4.45 -10.70 -0.66
N ASN A 165 -5.59 -11.35 -0.43
CA ASN A 165 -6.86 -11.02 -1.07
C ASN A 165 -7.96 -11.06 -0.03
N ILE A 166 -8.50 -9.90 0.32
CA ILE A 166 -9.52 -9.76 1.35
C ILE A 166 -10.61 -8.81 0.90
N THR A 167 -11.85 -9.18 1.20
CA THR A 167 -13.02 -8.31 0.99
C THR A 167 -13.31 -7.54 2.29
N GLU A 168 -14.17 -6.52 2.23
CA GLU A 168 -14.39 -5.62 3.37
C GLU A 168 -14.82 -6.35 4.66
N ARG A 169 -15.76 -7.31 4.57
CA ARG A 169 -16.28 -8.02 5.75
C ARG A 169 -15.22 -8.89 6.44
N PRO A 170 -14.52 -9.82 5.75
CA PRO A 170 -13.41 -10.55 6.34
C PRO A 170 -12.27 -9.65 6.83
N LEU A 171 -12.05 -8.48 6.21
CA LEU A 171 -11.05 -7.51 6.68
C LEU A 171 -11.41 -6.95 8.05
N ILE A 172 -12.68 -6.58 8.22
CA ILE A 172 -13.23 -6.14 9.50
C ILE A 172 -13.14 -7.24 10.54
N GLU A 173 -13.56 -8.47 10.21
CA GLU A 173 -13.50 -9.63 11.09
C GLU A 173 -12.04 -9.95 11.49
N ALA A 174 -11.09 -9.79 10.57
CA ALA A 174 -9.67 -9.95 10.85
C ALA A 174 -9.10 -8.86 11.80
N MET A 175 -9.75 -7.69 11.88
CA MET A 175 -9.40 -6.61 12.81
C MET A 175 -10.20 -6.62 14.11
N GLN A 176 -11.11 -7.59 14.30
CA GLN A 176 -11.98 -7.65 15.47
C GLN A 176 -11.19 -7.71 16.79
N GLY A 177 -11.71 -7.01 17.80
CA GLY A 177 -11.10 -6.88 19.12
C GLY A 177 -10.32 -5.58 19.27
N ASP A 178 -9.53 -5.51 20.35
CA ASP A 178 -8.72 -4.33 20.66
C ASP A 178 -7.29 -4.48 20.14
N GLY A 179 -6.94 -3.60 19.24
CA GLY A 179 -5.58 -3.43 18.82
C GLY A 179 -5.10 -4.41 17.75
N LYS A 180 -5.99 -5.20 17.15
CA LYS A 180 -5.57 -6.27 16.25
C LYS A 180 -4.68 -5.74 15.12
N SER A 181 -3.55 -6.43 14.93
CA SER A 181 -2.51 -6.05 13.98
C SER A 181 -2.51 -6.98 12.79
N ILE A 182 -2.76 -6.41 11.61
CA ILE A 182 -2.81 -7.13 10.35
C ILE A 182 -2.07 -6.36 9.26
N ALA A 183 -1.82 -7.04 8.15
CA ALA A 183 -1.19 -6.49 6.97
C ALA A 183 -1.89 -6.98 5.71
N ILE A 184 -2.08 -6.07 4.74
CA ILE A 184 -2.35 -6.46 3.36
C ILE A 184 -1.01 -6.44 2.62
N LEU A 185 -0.46 -7.61 2.33
CA LEU A 185 0.85 -7.77 1.68
C LEU A 185 0.64 -8.48 0.34
N SER A 186 1.15 -7.92 -0.75
CA SER A 186 1.07 -8.57 -2.07
C SER A 186 2.16 -8.09 -3.03
N ASP A 187 2.97 -9.03 -3.52
CA ASP A 187 3.92 -8.85 -4.63
C ASP A 187 3.24 -8.83 -6.01
N GLU A 188 1.98 -9.28 -6.06
CA GLU A 188 1.04 -9.21 -7.19
C GLU A 188 -0.15 -8.29 -6.88
N GLY A 189 0.10 -6.99 -6.74
CA GLY A 189 -0.91 -6.01 -6.32
C GLY A 189 -2.14 -5.90 -7.24
N GLU A 190 -2.15 -6.53 -8.41
CA GLU A 190 -3.39 -6.71 -9.20
C GLU A 190 -4.48 -7.43 -8.41
N ILE A 191 -4.11 -8.43 -7.61
CA ILE A 191 -5.03 -9.19 -6.74
C ILE A 191 -5.69 -8.25 -5.73
N VAL A 192 -4.87 -7.40 -5.07
CA VAL A 192 -5.34 -6.43 -4.08
C VAL A 192 -6.21 -5.35 -4.73
N LEU A 193 -5.74 -4.76 -5.84
CA LEU A 193 -6.43 -3.67 -6.54
C LEU A 193 -7.77 -4.11 -7.17
N LYS A 194 -7.87 -5.35 -7.65
CA LYS A 194 -9.13 -5.94 -8.12
C LYS A 194 -10.01 -6.49 -6.98
N GLY A 195 -9.40 -6.73 -5.81
CA GLY A 195 -10.03 -7.28 -4.62
C GLY A 195 -11.12 -6.40 -4.01
N GLY A 196 -11.88 -6.97 -3.07
CA GLY A 196 -13.02 -6.29 -2.46
C GLY A 196 -12.63 -5.16 -1.51
N ALA A 197 -11.51 -5.28 -0.77
CA ALA A 197 -11.07 -4.25 0.17
C ALA A 197 -10.71 -2.92 -0.51
N MET A 198 -10.10 -2.95 -1.70
CA MET A 198 -9.80 -1.75 -2.49
C MET A 198 -11.03 -1.11 -3.16
N ARG A 199 -12.25 -1.57 -2.80
CA ARG A 199 -13.51 -0.91 -3.13
C ARG A 199 -13.99 0.03 -2.02
N THR A 200 -13.43 -0.06 -0.81
CA THR A 200 -13.87 0.70 0.36
C THR A 200 -12.71 1.50 0.99
N PHE A 201 -12.21 2.48 0.21
CA PHE A 201 -11.13 3.37 0.65
C PHE A 201 -11.38 4.01 2.02
N GLY A 202 -12.63 4.33 2.36
CA GLY A 202 -12.99 4.87 3.67
C GLY A 202 -12.62 3.95 4.83
N THR A 203 -12.87 2.64 4.70
CA THR A 203 -12.55 1.64 5.73
C THR A 203 -11.03 1.48 5.89
N LEU A 204 -10.29 1.40 4.78
CA LEU A 204 -8.83 1.33 4.79
C LEU A 204 -8.19 2.59 5.39
N ASN A 205 -8.71 3.76 5.03
CA ASN A 205 -8.25 5.04 5.54
C ASN A 205 -8.46 5.14 7.06
N LYS A 206 -9.64 4.74 7.56
CA LYS A 206 -9.90 4.68 9.00
C LYS A 206 -8.98 3.68 9.68
N ALA A 207 -8.77 2.49 9.12
CA ALA A 207 -7.85 1.50 9.71
C ALA A 207 -6.40 2.04 9.80
N TRP A 208 -5.96 2.82 8.82
CA TRP A 208 -4.66 3.52 8.85
C TRP A 208 -4.62 4.65 9.89
N ASP A 209 -5.70 5.42 10.05
CA ASP A 209 -5.82 6.49 11.05
C ASP A 209 -5.84 5.93 12.50
N GLY A 210 -6.29 4.68 12.66
CA GLY A 210 -6.34 3.95 13.93
C GLY A 210 -7.32 4.53 14.95
N PRO A 211 -8.63 4.69 14.63
CA PRO A 211 -9.60 5.27 15.55
C PRO A 211 -9.78 4.40 16.79
N LYS A 212 -10.19 5.02 17.91
CA LYS A 212 -10.51 4.32 19.16
C LYS A 212 -11.51 3.19 18.93
N THR A 213 -12.55 3.48 18.16
CA THR A 213 -13.55 2.51 17.70
C THR A 213 -13.80 2.73 16.21
N LEU A 214 -13.95 1.63 15.48
CA LEU A 214 -14.44 1.64 14.11
C LEU A 214 -15.90 1.15 14.14
N PRO A 215 -16.88 2.08 14.23
CA PRO A 215 -18.29 1.69 14.31
C PRO A 215 -18.74 1.05 13.01
N LEU A 216 -19.49 -0.05 13.13
CA LEU A 216 -20.08 -0.79 12.03
C LEU A 216 -21.56 -1.02 12.36
N ASP A 217 -22.41 -0.11 11.90
CA ASP A 217 -23.85 -0.26 12.04
C ASP A 217 -24.34 -1.29 11.01
N ARG A 218 -24.43 -2.57 11.39
CA ARG A 218 -25.09 -3.61 10.60
C ARG A 218 -25.89 -4.58 11.49
N VAL A 219 -26.95 -5.12 10.90
CA VAL A 219 -28.12 -5.69 11.59
C VAL A 219 -27.89 -7.03 12.31
N ASP A 220 -26.81 -7.78 12.00
CA ASP A 220 -26.74 -9.21 12.37
C ASP A 220 -25.51 -9.67 13.20
N ASP A 221 -24.55 -8.81 13.56
CA ASP A 221 -23.46 -9.19 14.47
C ASP A 221 -22.69 -7.95 14.98
N ASN A 222 -22.54 -7.81 16.31
CA ASN A 222 -21.75 -6.74 16.92
C ASN A 222 -20.25 -7.02 16.77
N VAL A 223 -19.68 -6.77 15.59
CA VAL A 223 -18.22 -6.79 15.40
C VAL A 223 -17.62 -5.49 15.92
N GLU A 224 -17.05 -5.53 17.13
CA GLU A 224 -16.33 -4.40 17.72
C GLU A 224 -14.86 -4.42 17.27
N VAL A 225 -14.44 -3.38 16.54
CA VAL A 225 -13.05 -3.14 16.16
C VAL A 225 -12.56 -1.91 16.91
N ARG A 226 -11.59 -2.10 17.81
CA ARG A 226 -10.96 -1.04 18.59
C ARG A 226 -9.50 -0.90 18.22
N ASN A 227 -9.02 0.33 18.07
CA ASN A 227 -7.62 0.65 17.77
C ASN A 227 -6.99 -0.25 16.68
N PRO A 228 -7.59 -0.41 15.48
CA PRO A 228 -7.04 -1.29 14.45
C PRO A 228 -5.62 -0.87 14.02
N ARG A 229 -4.82 -1.83 13.57
CA ARG A 229 -3.47 -1.60 13.02
C ARG A 229 -3.36 -2.31 11.67
N LEU A 230 -3.31 -1.52 10.60
CA LEU A 230 -3.29 -2.02 9.24
C LEU A 230 -2.11 -1.44 8.46
N THR A 231 -1.11 -2.27 8.21
CA THR A 231 -0.07 -1.99 7.21
C THR A 231 -0.56 -2.46 5.84
N ILE A 232 -0.35 -1.67 4.80
CA ILE A 232 -0.64 -2.08 3.42
C ILE A 232 0.65 -2.00 2.63
N SER A 233 1.03 -3.07 1.94
CA SER A 233 2.17 -3.06 1.03
C SER A 233 1.81 -3.85 -0.22
N MET A 234 1.87 -3.18 -1.36
CA MET A 234 1.57 -3.81 -2.63
C MET A 234 2.59 -3.42 -3.69
N MET A 235 3.02 -4.43 -4.45
CA MET A 235 3.87 -4.24 -5.62
C MET A 235 3.05 -4.49 -6.89
N VAL A 236 2.99 -3.51 -7.77
CA VAL A 236 2.11 -3.53 -8.96
C VAL A 236 2.95 -3.39 -10.22
N GLN A 237 2.52 -4.03 -11.31
CA GLN A 237 3.12 -3.78 -12.62
C GLN A 237 2.67 -2.42 -13.16
N GLU A 238 3.47 -1.79 -14.02
CA GLU A 238 3.14 -0.47 -14.59
C GLU A 238 1.77 -0.47 -15.28
N LYS A 239 1.48 -1.49 -16.10
CA LYS A 239 0.20 -1.59 -16.82
C LYS A 239 -1.00 -1.69 -15.89
N VAL A 240 -0.86 -2.43 -14.78
CA VAL A 240 -1.91 -2.58 -13.77
C VAL A 240 -2.12 -1.27 -13.02
N PHE A 241 -1.03 -0.60 -12.65
CA PHE A 241 -1.07 0.72 -12.03
C PHE A 241 -1.75 1.75 -12.93
N SER A 242 -1.35 1.85 -14.20
CA SER A 242 -1.97 2.75 -15.17
C SER A 242 -3.47 2.47 -15.32
N ALA A 243 -3.86 1.20 -15.46
CA ALA A 243 -5.27 0.83 -15.60
C ALA A 243 -6.10 1.15 -14.34
N PHE A 244 -5.50 1.05 -13.15
CA PHE A 244 -6.12 1.48 -11.89
C PHE A 244 -6.28 3.00 -11.85
N MET A 245 -5.23 3.76 -12.20
CA MET A 245 -5.27 5.22 -12.22
C MET A 245 -6.33 5.73 -13.20
N ASP A 246 -6.42 5.15 -14.40
CA ASP A 246 -7.42 5.54 -15.41
C ASP A 246 -8.86 5.31 -14.94
N LYS A 247 -9.12 4.22 -14.20
CA LYS A 247 -10.48 3.83 -13.79
C LYS A 247 -10.91 4.39 -12.43
N ARG A 248 -9.96 4.55 -11.50
CA ARG A 248 -10.22 4.80 -10.08
C ARG A 248 -9.27 5.81 -9.44
N GLY A 249 -8.28 6.34 -10.16
CA GLY A 249 -7.31 7.28 -9.63
C GLY A 249 -7.95 8.51 -9.01
N HIS A 250 -8.94 9.14 -9.68
CA HIS A 250 -9.66 10.29 -9.13
C HIS A 250 -10.37 9.98 -7.81
N ALA A 251 -11.05 8.84 -7.70
CA ALA A 251 -11.72 8.44 -6.45
C ALA A 251 -10.72 8.09 -5.35
N ALA A 252 -9.61 7.40 -5.69
CA ALA A 252 -8.57 7.03 -4.74
C ALA A 252 -7.82 8.25 -4.21
N ARG A 253 -7.57 9.25 -5.06
CA ARG A 253 -6.97 10.54 -4.67
C ARG A 253 -7.95 11.41 -3.88
N GLY A 254 -9.17 11.61 -4.40
CA GLY A 254 -10.20 12.44 -3.77
C GLY A 254 -10.67 11.94 -2.41
N SER A 255 -10.61 10.62 -2.15
CA SER A 255 -10.85 10.05 -0.82
C SER A 255 -9.65 10.16 0.13
N GLY A 256 -8.52 10.68 -0.34
CA GLY A 256 -7.26 10.77 0.39
C GLY A 256 -6.57 9.42 0.62
N HIS A 257 -6.95 8.37 -0.13
CA HIS A 257 -6.35 7.04 0.00
C HIS A 257 -4.91 7.03 -0.50
N LEU A 258 -4.67 7.49 -1.73
CA LEU A 258 -3.32 7.53 -2.31
C LEU A 258 -2.36 8.42 -1.51
N ALA A 259 -2.87 9.50 -0.92
CA ALA A 259 -2.10 10.41 -0.06
C ALA A 259 -1.50 9.76 1.21
N ARG A 260 -1.88 8.51 1.54
CA ARG A 260 -1.30 7.76 2.67
C ARG A 260 -0.15 6.84 2.25
N TYR A 261 0.10 6.68 0.94
CA TYR A 261 1.09 5.73 0.43
C TYR A 261 2.45 6.37 0.23
N LEU A 262 3.49 5.73 0.77
CA LEU A 262 4.86 5.89 0.31
C LEU A 262 4.97 5.19 -1.05
N VAL A 263 4.78 5.97 -2.13
CA VAL A 263 4.83 5.45 -3.50
C VAL A 263 6.28 5.41 -3.99
N ALA A 264 6.64 4.36 -4.70
CA ALA A 264 7.92 4.22 -5.38
C ALA A 264 7.70 3.64 -6.77
N TYR A 265 8.26 4.27 -7.81
CA TYR A 265 8.36 3.72 -9.15
C TYR A 265 9.82 3.85 -9.63
N PRO A 266 10.71 2.98 -9.12
CA PRO A 266 12.14 3.05 -9.37
C PRO A 266 12.53 2.65 -10.80
N PRO A 267 13.73 3.04 -11.27
CA PRO A 267 14.31 2.51 -12.50
C PRO A 267 14.45 0.98 -12.45
N SER A 268 14.13 0.36 -13.59
CA SER A 268 14.38 -1.05 -13.83
C SER A 268 15.87 -1.33 -13.73
N THR A 269 16.24 -2.39 -13.02
CA THR A 269 17.61 -2.91 -13.06
C THR A 269 17.78 -4.01 -14.12
N GLN A 270 16.71 -4.40 -14.82
CA GLN A 270 16.79 -5.39 -15.91
C GLN A 270 17.73 -4.91 -17.02
N GLY A 271 18.55 -5.82 -17.54
CA GLY A 271 19.60 -5.48 -18.52
C GLY A 271 20.92 -5.01 -17.90
N PHE A 272 20.95 -4.66 -16.60
CA PHE A 272 22.15 -4.19 -15.89
C PHE A 272 22.62 -5.16 -14.79
N ARG A 273 22.00 -6.34 -14.70
CA ARG A 273 22.31 -7.38 -13.71
C ARG A 273 23.38 -8.31 -14.26
N PHE A 274 24.50 -8.42 -13.56
CA PHE A 274 25.58 -9.36 -13.89
C PHE A 274 25.70 -10.39 -12.77
N THR A 275 25.66 -11.67 -13.14
CA THR A 275 25.76 -12.79 -12.20
C THR A 275 27.21 -13.18 -12.01
N SER A 276 27.63 -13.37 -10.75
CA SER A 276 28.89 -14.01 -10.38
C SER A 276 28.74 -15.53 -10.27
N LEU A 277 29.84 -16.27 -10.37
CA LEU A 277 29.86 -17.72 -10.10
C LEU A 277 29.70 -18.03 -8.61
N ASP A 278 30.04 -17.07 -7.74
CA ASP A 278 29.95 -17.21 -6.30
C ASP A 278 28.50 -17.29 -5.82
N GLN A 279 28.25 -18.14 -4.83
CA GLN A 279 26.95 -18.20 -4.18
C GLN A 279 26.69 -16.92 -3.35
N PRO A 280 25.44 -16.44 -3.30
CA PRO A 280 25.10 -15.29 -2.48
C PRO A 280 25.33 -15.60 -1.01
N ILE A 281 26.02 -14.69 -0.33
CA ILE A 281 26.31 -14.76 1.10
C ILE A 281 25.22 -13.98 1.86
N TRP A 282 24.71 -14.55 2.93
CA TRP A 282 23.64 -13.97 3.77
C TRP A 282 24.09 -13.92 5.24
N GLU A 283 24.77 -12.84 5.62
CA GLU A 283 25.28 -12.60 6.98
C GLU A 283 24.49 -11.54 7.74
N ARG A 284 23.92 -10.55 7.03
CA ARG A 284 23.27 -9.38 7.63
C ARG A 284 21.77 -9.57 7.75
N LEU A 285 21.14 -10.12 6.71
CA LEU A 285 19.71 -10.39 6.68
C LEU A 285 19.22 -11.28 7.84
N PRO A 286 19.94 -12.34 8.28
CA PRO A 286 19.52 -13.13 9.44
C PRO A 286 19.33 -12.30 10.72
N ARG A 287 20.15 -11.27 10.95
CA ARG A 287 20.00 -10.38 12.13
C ARG A 287 18.72 -9.54 12.05
N PHE A 288 18.41 -9.05 10.85
CA PHE A 288 17.14 -8.37 10.58
C PHE A 288 15.96 -9.33 10.83
N HIS A 289 16.04 -10.59 10.37
CA HIS A 289 15.00 -11.59 10.62
C HIS A 289 14.81 -11.85 12.11
N SER A 290 15.88 -12.06 12.87
CA SER A 290 15.81 -12.24 14.31
C SER A 290 15.09 -11.08 14.99
N ARG A 291 15.37 -9.84 14.57
CA ARG A 291 14.71 -8.66 15.12
C ARG A 291 13.21 -8.61 14.79
N VAL A 292 12.81 -8.97 13.57
CA VAL A 292 11.39 -9.07 13.20
C VAL A 292 10.68 -10.13 14.05
N SER A 293 11.26 -11.32 14.17
CA SER A 293 10.68 -12.42 14.97
C SER A 293 10.55 -12.04 16.44
N GLU A 294 11.59 -11.42 17.03
CA GLU A 294 11.59 -10.97 18.43
C GLU A 294 10.40 -10.03 18.71
N LEU A 295 10.18 -9.02 17.86
CA LEU A 295 9.10 -8.06 18.03
C LEU A 295 7.72 -8.71 17.86
N LEU A 296 7.55 -9.55 16.84
CA LEU A 296 6.28 -10.27 16.64
C LEU A 296 5.94 -11.20 17.80
N GLU A 297 6.93 -11.92 18.34
CA GLU A 297 6.76 -12.82 19.49
C GLU A 297 6.47 -12.05 20.77
N ALA A 298 7.19 -10.95 21.03
CA ALA A 298 6.92 -10.08 22.17
C ALA A 298 5.49 -9.50 22.12
N SER A 299 5.06 -9.03 20.94
CA SER A 299 3.70 -8.53 20.72
C SER A 299 2.65 -9.61 20.95
N HIS A 300 2.89 -10.81 20.42
CA HIS A 300 2.00 -11.95 20.58
C HIS A 300 1.88 -12.39 22.04
N ALA A 301 3.00 -12.55 22.75
CA ALA A 301 3.03 -12.97 24.14
C ALA A 301 2.31 -11.95 25.05
N ARG A 302 2.56 -10.65 24.85
CA ARG A 302 1.87 -9.57 25.59
C ARG A 302 0.35 -9.63 25.39
N ARG A 303 -0.10 -9.86 24.17
CA ARG A 303 -1.55 -9.99 23.87
C ARG A 303 -2.15 -11.26 24.45
N ALA A 304 -1.42 -12.38 24.42
CA ALA A 304 -1.87 -13.63 25.01
C ALA A 304 -2.08 -13.50 26.53
N SER A 305 -1.32 -12.63 27.21
CA SER A 305 -1.54 -12.31 28.64
C SER A 305 -2.67 -11.31 28.89
N GLY A 306 -3.41 -10.88 27.86
CA GLY A 306 -4.48 -9.89 27.98
C GLY A 306 -4.00 -8.44 28.08
N ASP A 307 -2.73 -8.16 27.80
CA ASP A 307 -2.20 -6.81 27.72
C ASP A 307 -2.23 -6.30 26.27
N HIS A 308 -3.10 -5.33 26.02
CA HIS A 308 -3.30 -4.71 24.71
C HIS A 308 -2.66 -3.32 24.62
N THR A 309 -1.88 -2.94 25.64
CA THR A 309 -1.21 -1.65 25.71
C THR A 309 -0.09 -1.54 24.67
N ARG A 310 0.24 -0.28 24.36
CA ARG A 310 1.31 0.10 23.46
C ARG A 310 2.07 1.26 24.07
N ARG A 311 3.35 1.33 23.73
CA ARG A 311 4.19 2.46 24.14
C ARG A 311 3.95 3.61 23.17
N ALA A 312 3.53 4.76 23.69
CA ALA A 312 3.52 5.99 22.90
C ALA A 312 4.93 6.57 22.86
N LEU A 313 5.51 6.68 21.66
CA LEU A 313 6.77 7.36 21.42
C LEU A 313 6.49 8.82 21.13
N SER A 314 7.13 9.73 21.86
CA SER A 314 7.07 11.17 21.65
C SER A 314 8.40 11.65 21.09
N PHE A 315 8.60 12.96 21.00
CA PHE A 315 9.80 13.57 20.40
C PHE A 315 10.61 14.36 21.45
N THR A 316 11.93 14.40 21.32
CA THR A 316 12.74 15.37 22.09
C THR A 316 12.36 16.81 21.70
N ALA A 317 12.76 17.79 22.52
CA ALA A 317 12.43 19.20 22.25
C ALA A 317 12.95 19.68 20.88
N GLU A 318 14.18 19.31 20.55
CA GLU A 318 14.85 19.65 19.28
C GLU A 318 14.17 18.95 18.09
N ALA A 319 13.74 17.70 18.27
CA ALA A 319 12.99 16.97 17.25
C ALA A 319 11.60 17.59 17.01
N LYS A 320 10.92 18.06 18.07
CA LYS A 320 9.65 18.81 17.93
C LYS A 320 9.85 20.10 17.16
N GLU A 321 10.91 20.85 17.47
CA GLU A 321 11.25 22.07 16.76
C GLU A 321 11.49 21.81 15.27
N LEU A 322 12.31 20.82 14.93
CA LEU A 322 12.55 20.40 13.55
C LEU A 322 11.24 20.02 12.82
N TRP A 323 10.38 19.23 13.47
CA TRP A 323 9.09 18.83 12.91
C TRP A 323 8.22 20.05 12.58
N VAL A 324 8.10 21.00 13.54
CA VAL A 324 7.30 22.22 13.38
C VAL A 324 7.88 23.13 12.31
N GLN A 325 9.20 23.31 12.27
CA GLN A 325 9.88 24.09 11.24
C GLN A 325 9.64 23.50 9.84
N THR A 326 9.71 22.17 9.71
CA THR A 326 9.47 21.49 8.44
C THR A 326 8.03 21.66 7.97
N GLN A 327 7.05 21.49 8.86
CA GLN A 327 5.63 21.72 8.56
C GLN A 327 5.38 23.18 8.15
N ASN A 328 5.92 24.16 8.89
CA ASN A 328 5.73 25.59 8.60
C ASN A 328 6.42 26.05 7.32
N THR A 329 7.48 25.36 6.89
CA THR A 329 8.14 25.61 5.59
C THR A 329 7.32 25.04 4.43
N MET A 330 6.62 23.93 4.65
CA MET A 330 5.79 23.27 3.64
C MET A 330 4.43 23.96 3.45
N GLU A 331 3.77 24.40 4.53
CA GLU A 331 2.39 24.90 4.49
C GLU A 331 2.14 26.04 3.46
N PRO A 332 3.00 27.07 3.34
CA PRO A 332 2.78 28.15 2.37
C PRO A 332 2.85 27.67 0.90
N ARG A 333 3.63 26.63 0.61
CA ARG A 333 3.80 26.03 -0.73
C ARG A 333 2.54 25.31 -1.20
N LEU A 334 1.63 25.01 -0.28
CA LEU A 334 0.35 24.39 -0.59
C LEU A 334 -0.66 25.39 -1.16
N ARG A 335 -0.49 26.72 -1.01
CA ARG A 335 -1.48 27.73 -1.43
C ARG A 335 -1.75 27.73 -2.94
N ASP A 336 -2.83 28.38 -3.37
CA ASP A 336 -3.13 28.50 -4.80
C ASP A 336 -1.96 29.23 -5.47
N GLY A 337 -1.41 28.66 -6.55
CA GLY A 337 -0.20 29.15 -7.20
C GLY A 337 1.13 28.73 -6.53
N GLY A 338 1.09 27.98 -5.43
CA GLY A 338 2.27 27.35 -4.82
C GLY A 338 2.72 26.11 -5.60
N ASP A 339 3.99 25.73 -5.44
CA ASP A 339 4.60 24.62 -6.19
C ASP A 339 4.11 23.22 -5.75
N LEU A 340 3.47 23.12 -4.58
CA LEU A 340 2.89 21.88 -4.05
C LEU A 340 1.36 21.84 -4.15
N VAL A 341 0.73 22.80 -4.84
CA VAL A 341 -0.73 22.90 -5.00
C VAL A 341 -1.36 21.60 -5.53
N SER A 342 -0.67 20.97 -6.47
CA SER A 342 -1.14 19.76 -7.16
C SER A 342 -1.20 18.54 -6.24
N VAL A 343 -0.34 18.48 -5.23
CA VAL A 343 -0.18 17.34 -4.30
C VAL A 343 -0.47 17.70 -2.85
N ARG A 344 -1.33 18.71 -2.64
CA ARG A 344 -1.80 19.14 -1.31
C ARG A 344 -2.15 17.98 -0.39
N ASP A 345 -2.87 17.00 -0.94
CA ASP A 345 -3.36 15.83 -0.23
C ASP A 345 -2.24 15.02 0.43
N PHE A 346 -1.19 14.68 -0.32
CA PHE A 346 -0.03 13.97 0.22
C PHE A 346 0.84 14.88 1.08
N ALA A 347 1.07 16.11 0.63
CA ALA A 347 1.92 17.06 1.34
C ALA A 347 1.42 17.30 2.77
N SER A 348 0.11 17.52 2.96
CA SER A 348 -0.51 17.69 4.28
C SER A 348 -0.41 16.46 5.20
N LYS A 349 -0.11 15.26 4.67
CA LYS A 349 0.08 14.03 5.45
C LYS A 349 1.54 13.64 5.65
N SER A 350 2.44 14.23 4.86
CA SER A 350 3.86 13.83 4.83
C SER A 350 4.52 13.88 6.21
N MET A 351 4.21 14.89 7.03
CA MET A 351 4.78 15.01 8.38
C MET A 351 4.19 14.03 9.41
N GLU A 352 2.94 13.59 9.22
CA GLU A 352 2.40 12.45 9.99
C GLU A 352 3.11 11.16 9.57
N ILE A 353 3.28 10.93 8.27
CA ILE A 353 3.99 9.76 7.75
C ILE A 353 5.44 9.75 8.23
N ALA A 354 6.14 10.90 8.23
CA ALA A 354 7.49 11.03 8.76
C ALA A 354 7.55 10.71 10.25
N GLY A 355 6.56 11.13 11.05
CA GLY A 355 6.46 10.74 12.46
C GLY A 355 6.31 9.23 12.64
N ARG A 356 5.47 8.58 11.82
CA ARG A 356 5.30 7.11 11.84
C ARG A 356 6.60 6.38 11.47
N VAL A 357 7.28 6.83 10.41
CA VAL A 357 8.58 6.26 10.00
C VAL A 357 9.63 6.47 11.09
N ALA A 358 9.70 7.64 11.72
CA ALA A 358 10.65 7.91 12.81
C ALA A 358 10.42 7.00 14.01
N ALA A 359 9.16 6.76 14.38
CA ALA A 359 8.81 5.84 15.45
C ALA A 359 9.18 4.38 15.11
N ILE A 360 8.99 3.94 13.87
CA ILE A 360 9.45 2.62 13.40
C ILE A 360 10.97 2.53 13.49
N LEU A 361 11.71 3.52 12.99
CA LEU A 361 13.17 3.53 13.03
C LEU A 361 13.68 3.46 14.48
N HIS A 362 13.09 4.26 15.37
CA HIS A 362 13.40 4.30 16.81
C HIS A 362 13.18 2.94 17.46
N HIS A 363 11.98 2.37 17.30
CA HIS A 363 11.59 1.13 17.97
C HIS A 363 12.32 -0.09 17.40
N PHE A 364 12.35 -0.22 16.08
CA PHE A 364 12.95 -1.38 15.41
C PHE A 364 14.45 -1.44 15.68
N SER A 365 15.14 -0.30 15.69
CA SER A 365 16.58 -0.21 15.93
C SER A 365 16.94 -0.12 17.43
N ALA A 366 16.00 -0.45 18.31
CA ALA A 366 16.18 -0.51 19.76
C ALA A 366 16.80 0.77 20.38
N GLN A 367 16.43 1.94 19.85
CA GLN A 367 16.89 3.21 20.41
C GLN A 367 16.34 3.40 21.83
N GLU A 368 17.15 4.00 22.69
CA GLU A 368 16.82 4.10 24.13
C GLU A 368 15.63 5.03 24.39
N GLY A 369 14.86 4.70 25.43
CA GLY A 369 13.76 5.51 25.92
C GLY A 369 12.55 5.59 24.99
N VAL A 370 11.71 6.61 25.23
CA VAL A 370 10.45 6.86 24.51
C VAL A 370 10.46 8.14 23.70
N LEU A 371 11.61 8.83 23.65
CA LEU A 371 11.76 10.11 22.96
C LEU A 371 12.56 9.91 21.68
N ILE A 372 11.89 10.08 20.55
CA ILE A 372 12.48 10.10 19.22
C ILE A 372 13.40 11.33 19.11
N THR A 373 14.68 11.07 18.85
CA THR A 373 15.71 12.09 18.71
C THR A 373 15.57 12.87 17.41
N MET A 374 16.17 14.07 17.36
CA MET A 374 16.24 14.88 16.14
C MET A 374 16.91 14.12 14.99
N GLU A 375 17.95 13.33 15.29
CA GLU A 375 18.62 12.47 14.30
C GLU A 375 17.66 11.43 13.71
N THR A 376 16.89 10.74 14.54
CA THR A 376 15.91 9.75 14.07
C THR A 376 14.83 10.40 13.20
N LEU A 377 14.38 11.61 13.56
CA LEU A 377 13.44 12.36 12.74
C LEU A 377 14.05 12.78 11.39
N HIS A 378 15.30 13.26 11.36
CA HIS A 378 15.98 13.57 10.08
C HIS A 378 16.06 12.36 9.16
N ARG A 379 16.46 11.19 9.68
CA ARG A 379 16.48 9.93 8.92
C ARG A 379 15.10 9.60 8.31
N ALA A 380 14.03 9.79 9.08
CA ALA A 380 12.68 9.60 8.59
C ALA A 380 12.28 10.63 7.53
N LEU A 381 12.68 11.89 7.69
CA LEU A 381 12.44 12.96 6.71
C LEU A 381 13.16 12.69 5.39
N ASP A 382 14.38 12.14 5.41
CA ASP A 382 15.10 11.76 4.18
C ASP A 382 14.34 10.67 3.41
N ILE A 383 13.89 9.63 4.12
CA ILE A 383 13.10 8.53 3.53
C ILE A 383 11.78 9.05 2.95
N VAL A 384 11.01 9.79 3.74
CA VAL A 384 9.71 10.32 3.30
C VAL A 384 9.90 11.37 2.21
N GLY A 385 10.95 12.18 2.27
CA GLY A 385 11.29 13.18 1.27
C GLY A 385 11.56 12.57 -0.11
N TRP A 386 12.24 11.42 -0.17
CA TRP A 386 12.43 10.69 -1.42
C TRP A 386 11.07 10.22 -2.00
N HIS A 387 10.21 9.63 -1.17
CA HIS A 387 8.86 9.23 -1.59
C HIS A 387 7.96 10.42 -1.94
N PHE A 388 8.18 11.58 -1.31
CA PHE A 388 7.49 12.81 -1.64
C PHE A 388 7.82 13.26 -3.06
N GLN A 389 9.10 13.22 -3.44
CA GLN A 389 9.52 13.53 -4.81
C GLN A 389 8.92 12.56 -5.82
N GLU A 390 8.83 11.26 -5.50
CA GLU A 390 8.12 10.28 -6.32
C GLU A 390 6.63 10.63 -6.43
N PHE A 391 6.00 11.04 -5.34
CA PHE A 391 4.59 11.43 -5.35
C PHE A 391 4.34 12.66 -6.22
N VAL A 392 5.16 13.71 -6.07
CA VAL A 392 5.14 14.90 -6.94
C VAL A 392 5.34 14.49 -8.40
N ARG A 393 6.32 13.63 -8.67
CA ARG A 393 6.62 13.17 -10.02
C ARG A 393 5.47 12.39 -10.64
N LEU A 394 4.78 11.54 -9.88
CA LEU A 394 3.72 10.67 -10.39
C LEU A 394 2.37 11.37 -10.49
N PHE A 395 2.05 12.24 -9.53
CA PHE A 395 0.71 12.80 -9.35
C PHE A 395 0.64 14.33 -9.42
N GLY A 396 1.77 15.03 -9.52
CA GLY A 396 1.80 16.48 -9.68
C GLY A 396 1.39 16.95 -11.08
N ASP A 397 1.08 18.24 -11.21
CA ASP A 397 0.54 18.84 -12.45
C ASP A 397 1.46 18.69 -13.67
N SER A 398 2.78 18.52 -13.47
CA SER A 398 3.72 18.20 -14.55
C SER A 398 3.37 16.90 -15.29
N ASN A 399 2.60 16.00 -14.66
CA ASN A 399 2.02 14.81 -15.28
C ASN A 399 0.56 14.97 -15.71
N ASP A 400 -0.12 16.03 -15.26
CA ASP A 400 -1.50 16.31 -15.63
C ASP A 400 -1.51 17.01 -16.99
N GLU A 401 -1.03 16.28 -17.99
CA GLU A 401 -1.14 16.71 -19.37
C GLU A 401 -2.64 16.72 -19.73
N PRO A 402 -3.22 17.86 -20.14
CA PRO A 402 -4.60 17.92 -20.63
C PRO A 402 -4.84 16.84 -21.68
N GLU A 403 -6.02 16.23 -21.71
CA GLU A 403 -6.36 15.13 -22.64
C GLU A 403 -6.01 15.49 -24.09
N GLN A 404 -6.21 16.76 -24.47
CA GLN A 404 -5.85 17.30 -25.77
C GLN A 404 -4.34 17.23 -26.05
N HIS A 405 -3.49 17.63 -25.11
CA HIS A 405 -2.03 17.55 -25.30
C HIS A 405 -1.55 16.09 -25.35
N ARG A 406 -2.15 15.19 -24.53
CA ARG A 406 -1.88 13.74 -24.59
C ARG A 406 -2.17 13.16 -25.97
N ASP A 407 -3.33 13.51 -26.52
CA ASP A 407 -3.76 13.08 -27.83
C ASP A 407 -2.80 13.62 -28.93
N VAL A 408 -2.40 14.89 -28.84
CA VAL A 408 -1.41 15.49 -29.76
C VAL A 408 -0.09 14.73 -29.75
N ARG A 409 0.48 14.47 -28.57
CA ARG A 409 1.71 13.68 -28.44
C ARG A 409 1.56 12.27 -28.96
N ALA A 410 0.48 11.57 -28.58
CA ALA A 410 0.24 10.20 -29.01
C ALA A 410 0.13 10.11 -30.54
N LEU A 411 -0.59 11.06 -31.17
CA LEU A 411 -0.72 11.13 -32.62
C LEU A 411 0.62 11.43 -33.31
N ALA A 412 1.39 12.40 -32.79
CA ALA A 412 2.72 12.72 -33.31
C ALA A 412 3.68 11.53 -33.24
N MET A 413 3.74 10.84 -32.09
CA MET A 413 4.57 9.65 -31.91
C MET A 413 4.13 8.49 -32.80
N TYR A 414 2.83 8.29 -32.98
CA TYR A 414 2.31 7.28 -33.89
C TYR A 414 2.71 7.57 -35.35
N LEU A 415 2.57 8.82 -35.81
CA LEU A 415 3.00 9.24 -37.14
C LEU A 415 4.51 9.05 -37.34
N TRP A 416 5.31 9.43 -36.35
CA TRP A 416 6.76 9.26 -36.38
C TRP A 416 7.16 7.78 -36.44
N ARG A 417 6.64 6.97 -35.52
CA ARG A 417 7.01 5.55 -35.40
C ARG A 417 6.46 4.69 -36.54
N ARG A 418 5.29 5.00 -37.08
CA ARG A 418 4.65 4.14 -38.10
C ARG A 418 5.02 4.54 -39.53
N TYR A 419 5.19 5.83 -39.80
CA TYR A 419 5.39 6.37 -41.14
C TYR A 419 6.80 6.94 -41.31
N TRP A 420 7.21 7.88 -40.46
CA TRP A 420 8.48 8.59 -40.63
C TRP A 420 9.70 7.65 -40.57
N THR A 421 9.79 6.83 -39.53
CA THR A 421 10.90 5.84 -39.38
C THR A 421 10.90 4.76 -40.45
N ALA A 422 9.78 4.55 -41.13
CA ALA A 422 9.65 3.66 -42.29
C ALA A 422 9.94 4.36 -43.63
N GLY A 423 10.37 5.63 -43.61
CA GLY A 423 10.74 6.40 -44.79
C GLY A 423 9.58 7.14 -45.48
N TYR A 424 8.38 7.15 -44.90
CA TYR A 424 7.23 7.84 -45.47
C TYR A 424 7.11 9.27 -44.94
N THR A 425 6.88 10.23 -45.84
CA THR A 425 6.68 11.65 -45.53
C THR A 425 5.20 12.06 -45.53
N ALA A 426 4.29 11.12 -45.82
CA ALA A 426 2.85 11.36 -45.79
C ALA A 426 2.07 10.08 -45.39
N ALA A 427 0.89 10.27 -44.80
CA ALA A 427 0.00 9.20 -44.36
C ALA A 427 -1.45 9.48 -44.76
N VAL A 428 -2.21 8.45 -45.14
CA VAL A 428 -3.64 8.62 -45.45
C VAL A 428 -4.41 8.89 -44.16
N ARG A 429 -5.09 10.04 -44.06
CA ARG A 429 -5.79 10.51 -42.85
C ARG A 429 -6.73 9.45 -42.26
N ASN A 430 -7.54 8.82 -43.12
CA ASN A 430 -8.52 7.83 -42.67
C ASN A 430 -7.88 6.54 -42.14
N GLU A 431 -6.68 6.18 -42.61
CA GLU A 431 -5.94 5.04 -42.06
C GLU A 431 -5.33 5.39 -40.71
N VAL A 432 -4.76 6.60 -40.58
CA VAL A 432 -4.25 7.09 -39.30
C VAL A 432 -5.37 7.13 -38.24
N ARG A 433 -6.58 7.58 -38.59
CA ARG A 433 -7.72 7.55 -37.65
C ARG A 433 -8.16 6.14 -37.26
N LYS A 434 -8.17 5.20 -38.21
CA LYS A 434 -8.65 3.82 -37.97
C LYS A 434 -7.64 2.97 -37.20
N CYS A 435 -6.35 3.14 -37.48
CA CYS A 435 -5.27 2.31 -36.96
C CYS A 435 -4.42 3.02 -35.89
N GLY A 436 -4.59 4.33 -35.71
CA GLY A 436 -3.85 5.14 -34.76
C GLY A 436 -4.38 5.09 -33.33
N PRO A 437 -3.73 5.84 -32.42
CA PRO A 437 -3.96 5.76 -30.99
C PRO A 437 -5.28 6.41 -30.54
N ILE A 438 -5.89 7.27 -31.37
CA ILE A 438 -7.11 8.01 -31.04
C ILE A 438 -8.25 7.51 -31.93
N ARG A 439 -9.18 6.74 -31.34
CA ARG A 439 -10.35 6.19 -32.07
C ARG A 439 -11.52 7.16 -32.14
N ASP A 440 -11.68 8.01 -31.12
CA ASP A 440 -12.73 9.02 -31.08
C ASP A 440 -12.48 10.09 -32.15
N GLN A 441 -13.51 10.39 -32.95
CA GLN A 441 -13.37 11.28 -34.09
C GLN A 441 -13.08 12.72 -33.66
N ARG A 442 -13.78 13.23 -32.64
CA ARG A 442 -13.66 14.62 -32.21
C ARG A 442 -12.27 14.89 -31.64
N ARG A 443 -11.77 13.96 -30.83
CA ARG A 443 -10.41 14.00 -30.26
C ARG A 443 -9.32 13.93 -31.33
N PHE A 444 -9.49 13.04 -32.30
CA PHE A 444 -8.56 12.93 -33.42
C PHE A 444 -8.47 14.23 -34.23
N GLU A 445 -9.61 14.89 -34.53
CA GLU A 445 -9.59 16.17 -35.23
C GLU A 445 -8.89 17.26 -34.42
N LEU A 446 -9.16 17.35 -33.11
CA LEU A 446 -8.55 18.37 -32.25
C LEU A 446 -7.02 18.19 -32.17
N ALA A 447 -6.56 16.95 -32.04
CA ALA A 447 -5.13 16.64 -32.02
C ALA A 447 -4.45 16.92 -33.37
N LEU A 448 -5.10 16.53 -34.48
CA LEU A 448 -4.60 16.78 -35.82
C LEU A 448 -4.54 18.28 -36.15
N HIS A 449 -5.56 19.04 -35.73
CA HIS A 449 -5.61 20.49 -35.89
C HIS A 449 -4.50 21.18 -35.11
N GLN A 450 -4.23 20.74 -33.87
CA GLN A 450 -3.14 21.29 -33.08
C GLN A 450 -1.76 21.02 -33.71
N LEU A 451 -1.50 19.81 -34.21
CA LEU A 451 -0.27 19.50 -34.95
C LEU A 451 -0.13 20.33 -36.24
N TRP A 452 -1.25 20.68 -36.88
CA TRP A 452 -1.25 21.59 -38.03
C TRP A 452 -0.92 23.03 -37.62
N MET A 453 -1.51 23.53 -36.53
CA MET A 453 -1.22 24.86 -35.97
C MET A 453 0.25 25.00 -35.57
N GLU A 454 0.86 23.93 -35.04
CA GLU A 454 2.27 23.88 -34.67
C GLU A 454 3.22 23.75 -35.88
N GLY A 455 2.68 23.61 -37.09
CA GLY A 455 3.47 23.42 -38.32
C GLY A 455 4.12 22.03 -38.43
N SER A 456 3.75 21.10 -37.55
CA SER A 456 4.26 19.73 -37.53
C SER A 456 3.71 18.90 -38.71
N VAL A 457 2.46 19.14 -39.12
CA VAL A 457 1.82 18.43 -40.22
C VAL A 457 1.02 19.36 -41.13
N GLN A 458 0.77 18.95 -42.37
CA GLN A 458 -0.18 19.59 -43.29
C GLN A 458 -1.20 18.58 -43.79
N VAL A 459 -2.47 18.98 -43.87
CA VAL A 459 -3.54 18.11 -44.35
C VAL A 459 -4.01 18.59 -45.72
N MET A 460 -3.87 17.75 -46.76
CA MET A 460 -4.19 18.12 -48.14
C MET A 460 -4.98 17.01 -48.84
N HIS A 461 -5.80 17.39 -49.81
CA HIS A 461 -6.42 16.42 -50.72
C HIS A 461 -5.40 15.93 -51.74
N GLU A 462 -5.49 14.63 -52.08
CA GLU A 462 -4.71 13.97 -53.13
C GLU A 462 -4.71 14.75 -54.46
N ASN A 463 -5.83 15.41 -54.79
CA ASN A 463 -5.86 16.43 -55.83
C ASN A 463 -6.09 17.82 -55.21
N ALA A 464 -4.98 18.46 -54.82
CA ALA A 464 -4.98 19.77 -54.15
C ALA A 464 -5.68 20.87 -54.96
N VAL A 465 -5.61 20.80 -56.30
CA VAL A 465 -6.19 21.82 -57.21
C VAL A 465 -7.72 21.71 -57.30
N ARG A 466 -8.28 20.51 -57.17
CA ARG A 466 -9.73 20.27 -57.28
C ARG A 466 -10.44 20.04 -55.93
N GLY A 467 -9.70 19.97 -54.83
CA GLY A 467 -10.26 19.68 -53.50
C GLY A 467 -10.99 18.33 -53.42
N LYS A 468 -10.58 17.35 -54.25
CA LYS A 468 -11.23 16.02 -54.36
C LYS A 468 -10.21 14.91 -54.12
N GLY A 469 -10.67 13.77 -53.63
CA GLY A 469 -9.84 12.60 -53.35
C GLY A 469 -9.50 12.40 -51.88
N ARG A 470 -8.63 11.43 -51.59
CA ARG A 470 -8.26 11.07 -50.21
C ARG A 470 -7.55 12.22 -49.52
N LEU A 471 -7.78 12.37 -48.22
CA LEU A 471 -7.03 13.32 -47.38
C LEU A 471 -5.73 12.68 -46.92
N TRP A 472 -4.63 13.37 -47.15
CA TRP A 472 -3.29 12.99 -46.74
C TRP A 472 -2.78 13.94 -45.66
N ILE A 473 -2.08 13.37 -44.69
CA ILE A 473 -1.35 14.07 -43.64
C ILE A 473 0.12 14.05 -44.05
N HIS A 474 0.66 15.19 -44.47
CA HIS A 474 2.07 15.38 -44.79
C HIS A 474 2.85 15.74 -43.53
N LEU A 475 3.95 15.03 -43.29
CA LEU A 475 4.80 15.21 -42.11
C LEU A 475 5.90 16.22 -42.42
N ASN A 476 6.08 17.22 -41.56
CA ASN A 476 7.12 18.23 -41.75
C ASN A 476 8.51 17.63 -41.48
N PRO A 477 9.41 17.56 -42.48
CA PRO A 477 10.73 16.96 -42.31
C PRO A 477 11.60 17.62 -41.25
N THR A 478 11.50 18.95 -41.06
CA THR A 478 12.32 19.67 -40.08
C THR A 478 11.93 19.35 -38.64
N VAL A 479 10.65 19.03 -38.41
CA VAL A 479 10.14 18.65 -37.08
C VAL A 479 10.38 17.18 -36.81
N PHE A 480 9.99 16.29 -37.73
CA PHE A 480 10.04 14.84 -37.51
C PHE A 480 11.47 14.26 -37.55
N SER A 481 12.44 14.94 -38.17
CA SER A 481 13.87 14.56 -38.12
C SER A 481 14.54 14.84 -36.77
N GLN A 482 14.00 15.74 -35.96
CA GLN A 482 14.53 16.12 -34.65
C GLN A 482 13.96 15.28 -33.51
N VAL A 483 12.89 14.54 -33.76
CA VAL A 483 12.28 13.62 -32.78
C VAL A 483 13.22 12.44 -32.55
N THR A 484 13.81 12.37 -31.36
CA THR A 484 14.61 11.23 -30.91
C THR A 484 13.72 10.21 -30.21
N ALA A 485 14.07 8.92 -30.30
CA ALA A 485 13.40 7.87 -29.54
C ALA A 485 13.70 8.06 -28.05
N GLY A 486 12.82 8.79 -27.35
CA GLY A 486 12.84 8.95 -25.90
C GLY A 486 12.27 7.75 -25.16
#